data_AF-A0A847NVA0-F1
#
_entry.id   AF-A0A847NVA0-F1
#
_cell.length_a   1.000
_cell.length_b   1.000
_cell.length_c   1.000
_cell.angle_alpha   90.00
_cell.angle_beta   90.00
_cell.angle_gamma   90.00
#
_symmetry.space_group_name_H-M   'P 1'
#
loop_
_entity.id
_entity.type
_entity.pdbx_description
1 polymer ?
#
loop_
_entity_poly.entity_id
_entity_poly.type
_entity_poly.pdbx_seq_one_letter_code
_entity_poly.pdbx_strand_id
1 'polypeptide(L)'
;MIIYIDLVILINFIIDTLLLISVALLLKRKTKFKRIIIASLLGSLSTLMLFLFNNSLILLLLKFFISTLMVVITFKYENFHYFKDNLIWLYIISIILGGSIYLLNDQIALTNNGLVFSSNGFTINLILLLIITPFILYKYIQYQKSFKNNYSNYYDVDIYYKDEKISETGFLDTGNKLIDPIFGKPIILVNKNLIKKAVNTFFVPYDVLNNHGMLEVFKPDKVIVNNKINKKVLIGLVDVNLNGVKIILNTEVI
;
A
#
# COMPACT_ATOMS: atom_id res chain seq x y z
N MET A 1 21.77 37.47 17.72
CA MET A 1 21.58 36.04 18.00
C MET A 1 22.72 35.28 17.34
N ILE A 2 23.41 34.39 18.04
CA ILE A 2 24.47 33.55 17.47
C ILE A 2 23.79 32.34 16.82
N ILE A 3 24.07 32.07 15.54
CA ILE A 3 23.52 30.93 14.80
C ILE A 3 24.66 29.97 14.47
N TYR A 4 24.52 28.72 14.91
CA TYR A 4 25.47 27.64 14.66
C TYR A 4 25.15 26.98 13.31
N ILE A 5 25.94 27.33 12.28
CA ILE A 5 25.71 26.91 10.89
C ILE A 5 25.84 25.39 10.72
N ASP A 6 26.83 24.80 11.39
CA ASP A 6 27.05 23.35 11.49
C ASP A 6 25.80 22.60 11.96
N LEU A 7 25.14 23.13 13.00
CA LEU A 7 23.95 22.54 13.59
C LEU A 7 22.73 22.68 12.67
N VAL A 8 22.59 23.82 11.98
CA VAL A 8 21.55 24.04 10.96
C VAL A 8 21.68 23.05 9.80
N ILE A 9 22.90 22.85 9.28
CA ILE A 9 23.14 21.91 8.18
C ILE A 9 22.83 20.47 8.61
N LEU A 10 23.30 20.05 9.79
CA LEU A 10 23.09 18.69 10.29
C LEU A 10 21.60 18.36 10.43
N ILE A 11 20.81 19.30 10.93
CA ILE A 11 19.39 19.11 11.15
C ILE A 11 18.62 19.06 9.84
N ASN A 12 18.88 19.99 8.93
CA ASN A 12 18.24 19.96 7.62
C ASN A 12 18.59 18.68 6.87
N PHE A 13 19.83 18.19 7.02
CA PHE A 13 20.22 16.90 6.46
C PHE A 13 19.40 15.74 7.03
N ILE A 14 19.15 15.70 8.35
CA ILE A 14 18.32 14.68 8.98
C ILE A 14 16.87 14.77 8.49
N ILE A 15 16.30 15.98 8.46
CA ILE A 15 14.91 16.21 8.01
C ILE A 15 14.75 15.81 6.54
N ASP A 16 15.65 16.26 5.66
CA ASP A 16 15.61 15.94 4.23
C ASP A 16 15.78 14.43 3.99
N THR A 17 16.62 13.77 4.80
CA THR A 17 16.78 12.31 4.74
C THR A 17 15.48 11.60 5.13
N LEU A 18 14.82 12.03 6.21
CA LEU A 18 13.53 11.46 6.65
C LEU A 18 12.42 11.71 5.62
N LEU A 19 12.39 12.89 5.01
CA LEU A 19 11.43 13.24 3.96
C LEU A 19 11.57 12.29 2.77
N LEU A 20 12.79 12.13 2.24
CA LEU A 20 13.04 11.28 1.08
C LEU A 20 12.79 9.80 1.37
N ILE A 21 13.13 9.31 2.57
CA ILE A 21 12.77 7.95 3.01
C ILE A 21 11.26 7.78 3.05
N SER A 22 10.53 8.75 3.59
CA SER A 22 9.07 8.69 3.69
C SER A 22 8.42 8.64 2.31
N VAL A 23 8.88 9.48 1.36
CA VAL A 23 8.42 9.41 -0.04
C VAL A 23 8.72 8.04 -0.64
N ALA A 24 9.93 7.52 -0.45
CA ALA A 24 10.33 6.22 -0.99
C ALA A 24 9.45 5.07 -0.45
N LEU A 25 9.11 5.09 0.84
CA LEU A 25 8.28 4.08 1.46
C LEU A 25 6.81 4.17 1.03
N LEU A 26 6.22 5.37 1.06
CA LEU A 26 4.81 5.59 0.70
C LEU A 26 4.53 5.25 -0.76
N LEU A 27 5.42 5.66 -1.66
CA LEU A 27 5.31 5.39 -3.09
C LEU A 27 5.96 4.07 -3.52
N LYS A 28 6.51 3.29 -2.57
CA LYS A 28 7.18 2.00 -2.79
C LYS A 28 8.30 2.08 -3.85
N ARG A 29 9.05 3.18 -3.86
CA ARG A 29 10.14 3.40 -4.81
C ARG A 29 11.37 2.60 -4.41
N LYS A 30 12.00 1.92 -5.38
CA LYS A 30 13.24 1.18 -5.16
C LYS A 30 14.44 2.11 -5.31
N THR A 31 14.85 2.75 -4.22
CA THR A 31 15.99 3.68 -4.22
C THR A 31 17.15 3.19 -3.36
N LYS A 32 18.38 3.37 -3.84
CA LYS A 32 19.59 3.10 -3.04
C LYS A 32 19.74 4.16 -1.96
N PHE A 33 19.98 3.75 -0.71
CA PHE A 33 20.15 4.68 0.43
C PHE A 33 21.21 5.77 0.19
N LYS A 34 22.31 5.44 -0.50
CA LYS A 34 23.35 6.41 -0.89
C LYS A 34 22.81 7.62 -1.67
N ARG A 35 21.77 7.42 -2.49
CA ARG A 35 21.17 8.51 -3.28
C ARG A 35 20.34 9.45 -2.43
N ILE A 36 19.65 8.89 -1.43
CA ILE A 36 18.93 9.66 -0.42
C ILE A 36 19.92 10.57 0.31
N ILE A 37 21.06 10.02 0.77
CA ILE A 37 22.11 10.80 1.44
C ILE A 37 22.63 11.94 0.56
N ILE A 38 22.94 11.66 -0.72
CA ILE A 38 23.46 12.69 -1.63
C ILE A 38 22.42 13.80 -1.86
N ALA A 39 21.16 13.42 -2.08
CA ALA A 39 20.08 14.38 -2.26
C ALA A 39 19.80 15.19 -0.98
N SER A 40 19.81 14.58 0.20
CA SER A 40 19.61 15.29 1.46
C SER A 40 20.77 16.19 1.84
N LEU A 41 22.01 15.87 1.44
CA LEU A 41 23.13 16.81 1.54
C LEU A 41 22.90 18.04 0.66
N LEU A 42 22.42 17.85 -0.57
CA LEU A 42 22.11 18.96 -1.47
C LEU A 42 20.99 19.84 -0.91
N GLY A 43 19.95 19.23 -0.35
CA GLY A 43 18.88 19.92 0.36
C GLY A 43 19.42 20.70 1.57
N SER A 44 20.24 20.08 2.41
CA SER A 44 20.77 20.74 3.60
C SER A 44 21.70 21.92 3.27
N LEU A 45 22.57 21.78 2.26
CA LEU A 45 23.42 22.88 1.79
C LEU A 45 22.58 24.04 1.25
N SER A 46 21.41 23.78 0.67
CA SER A 46 20.54 24.85 0.18
C SER A 46 20.06 25.79 1.27
N THR A 47 20.03 25.35 2.53
CA THR A 47 19.62 26.21 3.65
C THR A 47 20.55 27.39 3.88
N LEU A 48 21.81 27.29 3.43
CA LEU A 48 22.76 28.40 3.45
C LEU A 48 22.33 29.56 2.56
N MET A 49 21.51 29.31 1.54
CA MET A 49 20.98 30.36 0.66
C MET A 49 20.11 31.37 1.41
N LEU A 50 19.54 31.00 2.57
CA LEU A 50 18.79 31.91 3.45
C LEU A 50 19.66 33.06 3.98
N PHE A 51 20.98 32.85 4.11
CA PHE A 51 21.90 33.88 4.57
C PHE A 51 22.43 34.76 3.41
N LEU A 52 22.29 34.29 2.16
CA LEU A 52 22.81 34.97 0.97
C LEU A 52 21.77 35.84 0.28
N PHE A 53 20.50 35.41 0.28
CA PHE A 53 19.42 36.11 -0.43
C PHE A 53 18.34 36.59 0.56
N ASN A 54 17.99 37.88 0.47
CA ASN A 54 16.91 38.46 1.28
C ASN A 54 15.55 38.52 0.55
N ASN A 55 15.52 38.21 -0.76
CA ASN A 55 14.30 38.26 -1.55
C ASN A 55 13.50 36.95 -1.43
N SER A 56 12.28 37.04 -0.91
CA SER A 56 11.38 35.91 -0.69
C SER A 56 11.01 35.15 -1.96
N LEU A 57 10.84 35.84 -3.10
CA LEU A 57 10.51 35.20 -4.37
C LEU A 57 11.68 34.36 -4.90
N ILE A 58 12.91 34.88 -4.79
CA ILE A 58 14.12 34.17 -5.22
C ILE A 58 14.32 32.91 -4.37
N LEU A 59 14.14 33.02 -3.05
CA LEU A 59 14.21 31.88 -2.13
C LEU A 59 13.16 30.81 -2.45
N LEU A 60 11.94 31.22 -2.82
CA LEU A 60 10.87 30.29 -3.19
C LEU A 60 11.21 29.52 -4.48
N LEU A 61 11.70 30.22 -5.50
CA LEU A 61 12.12 29.60 -6.77
C LEU A 61 13.29 28.63 -6.55
N LEU A 62 14.28 29.02 -5.75
CA LEU A 62 15.42 28.16 -5.40
C LEU A 62 14.95 26.90 -4.67
N LYS A 63 14.03 27.02 -3.70
CA LYS A 63 13.47 25.84 -3.01
C LYS A 63 12.79 24.87 -3.97
N PHE A 64 12.06 25.37 -4.96
CA PHE A 64 11.41 24.53 -5.97
C PHE A 64 12.42 23.85 -6.90
N PHE A 65 13.49 24.57 -7.26
CA PHE A 65 14.57 24.02 -8.07
C PHE A 65 15.34 22.91 -7.32
N ILE A 66 15.67 23.15 -6.05
CA ILE A 66 16.39 22.21 -5.18
C ILE A 66 15.55 20.96 -4.91
N SER A 67 14.26 21.12 -4.60
CA SER A 67 13.37 19.97 -4.38
C SER A 67 13.26 19.09 -5.64
N THR A 68 13.20 19.71 -6.81
CA THR A 68 13.24 19.01 -8.11
C THR A 68 14.53 18.21 -8.27
N LEU A 69 15.68 18.82 -7.97
CA LEU A 69 16.99 18.17 -8.02
C LEU A 69 17.08 16.98 -7.05
N MET A 70 16.61 17.15 -5.82
CA MET A 70 16.58 16.08 -4.81
C MET A 70 15.75 14.88 -5.28
N VAL A 71 14.58 15.13 -5.88
CA VAL A 71 13.71 14.08 -6.42
C VAL A 71 14.39 13.35 -7.57
N VAL A 72 15.00 14.06 -8.51
CA VAL A 72 15.69 13.46 -9.67
C VAL A 72 16.89 12.61 -9.22
N ILE A 73 17.71 13.11 -8.29
CA ILE A 73 18.86 12.36 -7.74
C ILE A 73 18.39 11.08 -7.03
N THR A 74 17.36 11.19 -6.21
CA THR A 74 16.87 10.09 -5.37
C THR A 74 16.18 9.01 -6.19
N PHE A 75 15.17 9.40 -6.97
CA PHE A 75 14.22 8.48 -7.60
C PHE A 75 14.51 8.18 -9.07
N LYS A 76 15.43 8.91 -9.69
CA LYS A 76 15.61 9.00 -11.17
C LYS A 76 14.39 9.57 -11.86
N TYR A 77 14.62 10.09 -13.06
CA TYR A 77 13.55 10.39 -13.99
C TYR A 77 13.23 9.12 -14.79
N GLU A 78 11.96 8.68 -14.76
CA GLU A 78 11.44 7.58 -15.57
C GLU A 78 10.41 8.10 -16.58
N ASN A 79 9.36 8.77 -16.09
CA ASN A 79 8.37 9.47 -16.89
C ASN A 79 7.78 10.66 -16.10
N PHE A 80 7.02 11.52 -16.77
CA PHE A 80 6.48 12.75 -16.15
C PHE A 80 5.52 12.45 -14.99
N HIS A 81 4.68 11.42 -15.10
CA HIS A 81 3.74 11.03 -14.04
C HIS A 81 4.50 10.57 -12.78
N TYR A 82 5.48 9.69 -12.95
CA TYR A 82 6.35 9.20 -11.88
C TYR A 82 7.09 10.33 -11.17
N PHE A 83 7.67 11.25 -11.95
CA PHE A 83 8.36 12.43 -11.41
C PHE A 83 7.40 13.33 -10.63
N LYS A 84 6.25 13.66 -11.22
CA LYS A 84 5.21 14.50 -10.61
C LYS A 84 4.72 13.89 -9.30
N ASP A 85 4.45 12.58 -9.26
CA ASP A 85 4.02 11.90 -8.04
C ASP A 85 5.05 12.05 -6.92
N ASN A 86 6.33 11.80 -7.21
CA ASN A 86 7.39 11.91 -6.20
C ASN A 86 7.52 13.35 -5.67
N LEU A 87 7.40 14.34 -6.54
CA LEU A 87 7.49 15.76 -6.18
C LEU A 87 6.29 16.21 -5.35
N ILE A 88 5.06 15.83 -5.72
CA ILE A 88 3.84 16.13 -4.95
C ILE A 88 3.91 15.50 -3.57
N TRP A 89 4.28 14.21 -3.47
CA TRP A 89 4.36 13.53 -2.19
C TRP A 89 5.46 14.10 -1.30
N LEU A 90 6.58 14.57 -1.85
CA LEU A 90 7.60 15.27 -1.08
C LEU A 90 7.02 16.52 -0.40
N TYR A 91 6.25 17.34 -1.12
CA TYR A 91 5.60 18.52 -0.53
C TYR A 91 4.52 18.16 0.47
N ILE A 92 3.67 17.16 0.19
CA ILE A 92 2.64 16.70 1.14
C ILE A 92 3.28 16.28 2.46
N ILE A 93 4.32 15.44 2.42
CA ILE A 93 4.99 14.98 3.64
C ILE A 93 5.71 16.15 4.34
N SER A 94 6.32 17.07 3.58
CA SER A 94 6.93 18.28 4.16
C SER A 94 5.92 19.15 4.89
N ILE A 95 4.72 19.32 4.35
CA ILE A 95 3.63 20.08 4.99
C ILE A 95 3.14 19.34 6.23
N ILE A 96 2.98 18.02 6.18
CA ILE A 96 2.54 17.22 7.33
C ILE A 96 3.59 17.31 8.45
N LEU A 97 4.86 17.07 8.16
CA LEU A 97 5.93 17.12 9.14
C LEU A 97 6.13 18.54 9.70
N GLY A 98 6.27 19.53 8.83
CA GLY A 98 6.45 20.92 9.25
C GLY A 98 5.21 21.48 9.99
N GLY A 99 4.02 21.18 9.50
CA GLY A 99 2.75 21.57 10.11
C GLY A 99 2.52 20.88 11.47
N SER A 100 2.91 19.61 11.62
CA SER A 100 2.83 18.91 12.91
C SER A 100 3.74 19.55 13.96
N ILE A 101 4.98 19.92 13.57
CA ILE A 101 5.87 20.68 14.45
C ILE A 101 5.24 22.02 14.82
N TYR A 102 4.71 22.75 13.82
CA TYR A 102 4.10 24.05 14.05
C TYR A 102 2.95 23.98 15.06
N LEU A 103 2.04 23.01 14.90
CA LEU A 103 0.90 22.80 15.81
C LEU A 103 1.36 22.40 17.22
N LEU A 104 2.33 21.51 17.34
CA LEU A 104 2.87 21.10 18.64
C LEU A 104 3.58 22.27 19.33
N ASN A 105 4.30 23.09 18.57
CA ASN A 105 4.99 24.25 19.10
C ASN A 105 3.99 25.33 19.56
N ASP A 106 2.88 25.56 18.86
CA ASP A 106 1.84 26.52 19.27
C ASP A 106 1.17 26.12 20.60
N GLN A 107 0.94 24.81 20.82
CA GLN A 107 0.38 24.28 22.07
C GLN A 107 1.38 24.36 23.24
N ILE A 108 2.68 24.23 22.97
CA ILE A 108 3.77 24.29 23.98
C ILE A 108 4.21 25.75 24.24
N ALA A 109 4.07 26.65 23.25
CA ALA A 109 4.49 28.06 23.30
C ALA A 109 3.61 28.98 24.14
N LEU A 110 2.52 28.48 24.73
CA LEU A 110 1.75 29.19 25.77
C LEU A 110 2.61 29.57 27.00
N THR A 111 3.87 29.14 27.08
CA THR A 111 4.79 29.50 28.17
C THR A 111 5.99 30.36 27.77
N ASN A 112 6.32 30.55 26.48
CA ASN A 112 7.46 31.41 26.09
C ASN A 112 7.31 31.96 24.66
N ASN A 113 7.09 33.27 24.58
CA ASN A 113 6.99 34.15 23.41
C ASN A 113 7.52 33.60 22.07
N GLY A 114 6.59 33.19 21.21
CA GLY A 114 6.38 33.78 19.87
C GLY A 114 7.41 33.57 18.77
N LEU A 115 8.56 32.94 19.01
CA LEU A 115 9.54 32.65 17.96
C LEU A 115 10.09 31.23 18.13
N VAL A 116 10.17 30.53 16.99
CA VAL A 116 10.60 29.14 16.76
C VAL A 116 12.07 28.86 17.19
N PHE A 117 12.71 29.78 17.92
CA PHE A 117 14.15 29.80 18.18
C PHE A 117 14.49 30.16 19.64
N SER A 118 13.70 29.71 20.61
CA SER A 118 14.14 29.70 22.02
C SER A 118 14.89 28.40 22.33
N SER A 119 15.95 28.51 23.11
CA SER A 119 17.02 27.50 23.31
C SER A 119 16.57 26.09 23.71
N ASN A 120 15.34 25.92 24.20
CA ASN A 120 14.81 24.62 24.66
C ASN A 120 13.72 24.03 23.76
N GLY A 121 13.06 24.82 22.89
CA GLY A 121 12.00 24.31 21.99
C GLY A 121 12.54 23.59 20.76
N PHE A 122 13.74 23.98 20.33
CA PHE A 122 14.40 23.45 19.15
C PHE A 122 14.78 21.96 19.29
N THR A 123 15.29 21.55 20.46
CA THR A 123 15.62 20.16 20.78
C THR A 123 14.38 19.28 20.89
N ILE A 124 13.28 19.79 21.47
CA ILE A 124 12.03 19.04 21.65
C ILE A 124 11.38 18.71 20.29
N ASN A 125 11.31 19.68 19.37
CA ASN A 125 10.73 19.48 18.04
C ASN A 125 11.52 18.47 17.19
N LEU A 126 12.85 18.46 17.32
CA LEU A 126 13.71 17.51 16.61
C LEU A 126 13.58 16.08 17.16
N ILE A 127 13.54 15.93 18.48
CA ILE A 127 13.35 14.63 19.13
C ILE A 127 11.98 14.07 18.75
N LEU A 128 10.94 14.91 18.76
CA LEU A 128 9.59 14.52 18.33
C LEU A 128 9.59 14.06 16.86
N LEU A 129 10.22 14.81 15.95
CA LEU A 129 10.26 14.43 14.53
C LEU A 129 11.08 13.15 14.31
N LEU A 130 12.17 12.94 15.05
CA LEU A 130 13.00 11.73 14.99
C LEU A 130 12.31 10.48 15.57
N ILE A 131 11.36 10.63 16.49
CA ILE A 131 10.62 9.51 17.09
C ILE A 131 9.32 9.23 16.34
N ILE A 132 8.54 10.27 16.06
CA ILE A 132 7.20 10.16 15.47
C ILE A 132 7.28 9.69 14.02
N THR A 133 8.23 10.23 13.23
CA THR A 133 8.31 9.88 11.80
C THR A 133 8.61 8.39 11.58
N PRO A 134 9.63 7.79 12.23
CA PRO A 134 9.87 6.35 12.12
C PRO A 134 8.73 5.50 12.69
N PHE A 135 8.08 5.96 13.76
CA PHE A 135 6.94 5.25 14.35
C PHE A 135 5.74 5.20 13.39
N ILE A 136 5.38 6.31 12.76
CA ILE A 136 4.32 6.38 11.74
C ILE A 136 4.67 5.48 10.56
N LEU A 137 5.92 5.53 10.08
CA LEU A 137 6.38 4.68 8.99
C LEU A 137 6.31 3.19 9.35
N TYR A 138 6.70 2.82 10.57
CA TYR A 138 6.59 1.45 11.06
C TYR A 138 5.13 0.96 11.08
N LYS A 139 4.21 1.77 11.61
CA LYS A 139 2.78 1.47 11.62
C LYS A 139 2.20 1.35 10.21
N TYR A 140 2.60 2.24 9.30
CA TYR A 140 2.20 2.16 7.89
C TYR A 140 2.65 0.85 7.24
N ILE A 141 3.92 0.45 7.44
CA ILE A 141 4.45 -0.81 6.90
C ILE A 141 3.70 -2.02 7.49
N GLN A 142 3.41 -2.00 8.80
CA GLN A 142 2.65 -3.07 9.46
C GLN A 142 1.23 -3.19 8.89
N TYR A 143 0.53 -2.07 8.77
CA TYR A 143 -0.80 -2.00 8.18
C TYR A 143 -0.79 -2.54 6.74
N GLN A 144 0.19 -2.15 5.93
CA GLN A 144 0.25 -2.59 4.55
C GLN A 144 0.56 -4.08 4.39
N LYS A 145 1.31 -4.68 5.32
CA LYS A 145 1.49 -6.15 5.40
C LYS A 145 0.16 -6.84 5.74
N SER A 146 -0.58 -6.32 6.70
CA SER A 146 -1.91 -6.85 7.07
C SER A 146 -2.90 -6.77 5.91
N PHE A 147 -2.92 -5.66 5.16
CA PHE A 147 -3.79 -5.51 3.98
C PHE A 147 -3.45 -6.50 2.86
N LYS A 148 -2.17 -6.76 2.61
CA LYS A 148 -1.77 -7.79 1.63
C LYS A 148 -2.28 -9.18 2.00
N ASN A 149 -2.31 -9.53 3.28
CA ASN A 149 -2.83 -10.83 3.73
C ASN A 149 -4.36 -10.93 3.62
N ASN A 150 -5.10 -9.82 3.72
CA ASN A 150 -6.57 -9.86 3.61
C ASN A 150 -7.06 -9.93 2.15
N TYR A 151 -6.28 -9.41 1.19
CA TYR A 151 -6.60 -9.48 -0.25
C TYR A 151 -5.97 -10.68 -0.97
N SER A 152 -5.10 -11.47 -0.32
CA SER A 152 -4.46 -12.65 -0.95
C SER A 152 -5.43 -13.79 -1.27
N ASN A 153 -6.67 -13.70 -0.81
CA ASN A 153 -7.68 -14.73 -0.99
C ASN A 153 -8.65 -14.43 -2.12
N TYR A 154 -8.49 -13.35 -2.88
CA TYR A 154 -9.33 -13.07 -4.05
C TYR A 154 -8.58 -13.44 -5.33
N TYR A 155 -9.25 -14.16 -6.22
CA TYR A 155 -8.70 -14.69 -7.45
C TYR A 155 -9.66 -14.42 -8.60
N ASP A 156 -9.13 -14.13 -9.79
CA ASP A 156 -9.94 -14.10 -11.00
C ASP A 156 -10.24 -15.53 -11.43
N VAL A 157 -11.52 -15.86 -11.60
CA VAL A 157 -11.99 -17.19 -11.93
C VAL A 157 -12.76 -17.17 -13.24
N ASP A 158 -12.25 -17.92 -14.21
CA ASP A 158 -12.97 -18.20 -15.45
C ASP A 158 -13.42 -19.67 -15.48
N ILE A 159 -14.72 -19.89 -15.49
CA ILE A 159 -15.32 -21.20 -15.64
C ILE A 159 -15.80 -21.35 -17.08
N TYR A 160 -15.38 -22.44 -17.73
CA TYR A 160 -15.84 -22.78 -19.08
C TYR A 160 -16.70 -24.04 -19.03
N TYR A 161 -17.88 -23.95 -19.64
CA TYR A 161 -18.77 -25.08 -19.84
C TYR A 161 -19.49 -24.93 -21.18
N LYS A 162 -19.25 -25.88 -22.09
CA LYS A 162 -19.64 -25.81 -23.50
C LYS A 162 -19.16 -24.47 -24.10
N ASP A 163 -20.07 -23.72 -24.71
CA ASP A 163 -19.79 -22.42 -25.34
C ASP A 163 -19.91 -21.23 -24.37
N GLU A 164 -20.13 -21.48 -23.07
CA GLU A 164 -20.25 -20.41 -22.08
C GLU A 164 -18.99 -20.21 -21.25
N LYS A 165 -18.69 -18.93 -21.01
CA LYS A 165 -17.65 -18.47 -20.11
C LYS A 165 -18.28 -17.64 -19.00
N ILE A 166 -18.08 -18.05 -17.75
CA ILE A 166 -18.42 -17.27 -16.56
C ILE A 166 -17.11 -16.69 -16.01
N SER A 167 -16.99 -15.37 -16.01
CA SER A 167 -15.83 -14.63 -15.48
C SER A 167 -16.27 -13.82 -14.26
N GLU A 168 -15.80 -14.21 -13.09
CA GLU A 168 -16.14 -13.57 -11.81
C GLU A 168 -14.97 -13.65 -10.84
N THR A 169 -14.99 -12.82 -9.80
CA THR A 169 -14.01 -12.89 -8.72
C THR A 169 -14.40 -14.01 -7.75
N GLY A 170 -13.47 -14.90 -7.46
CA GLY A 170 -13.61 -15.96 -6.47
C GLY A 170 -12.85 -15.67 -5.19
N PHE A 171 -13.41 -16.07 -4.05
CA PHE A 171 -12.76 -16.00 -2.75
C PHE A 171 -12.26 -17.39 -2.34
N LEU A 172 -10.97 -17.50 -2.07
CA LEU A 172 -10.33 -18.66 -1.48
C LEU A 172 -10.70 -18.75 -0.01
N ASP A 173 -11.69 -19.60 0.25
CA ASP A 173 -12.06 -19.96 1.60
C ASP A 173 -11.20 -21.13 2.07
N THR A 174 -10.34 -20.87 3.05
CA THR A 174 -9.51 -21.91 3.68
C THR A 174 -10.34 -22.99 4.40
N GLY A 175 -11.62 -22.71 4.68
CA GLY A 175 -12.57 -23.67 5.23
C GLY A 175 -13.20 -24.60 4.18
N ASN A 176 -13.18 -24.25 2.89
CA ASN A 176 -13.76 -25.08 1.84
C ASN A 176 -12.81 -26.22 1.45
N LYS A 177 -13.04 -27.38 2.06
CA LYS A 177 -12.34 -28.65 1.78
C LYS A 177 -13.24 -29.69 1.11
N LEU A 178 -14.30 -29.25 0.41
CA LEU A 178 -15.24 -30.15 -0.23
C LEU A 178 -14.57 -30.93 -1.37
N ILE A 179 -14.63 -32.25 -1.29
CA ILE A 179 -14.05 -33.17 -2.25
C ILE A 179 -15.13 -34.18 -2.64
N ASP A 180 -15.20 -34.50 -3.93
CA ASP A 180 -16.03 -35.60 -4.41
C ASP A 180 -15.51 -36.95 -3.87
N PRO A 181 -16.31 -37.71 -3.12
CA PRO A 181 -15.87 -38.95 -2.47
C PRO A 181 -15.55 -40.07 -3.46
N ILE A 182 -16.03 -39.98 -4.70
CA ILE A 182 -15.81 -41.03 -5.71
C ILE A 182 -14.47 -40.81 -6.42
N PHE A 183 -14.23 -39.60 -6.96
CA PHE A 183 -13.04 -39.34 -7.79
C PHE A 183 -12.00 -38.43 -7.12
N GLY A 184 -12.22 -38.00 -5.87
CA GLY A 184 -11.28 -37.16 -5.13
C GLY A 184 -11.09 -35.77 -5.75
N LYS A 185 -12.10 -35.23 -6.43
CA LYS A 185 -11.98 -33.92 -7.09
C LYS A 185 -12.44 -32.80 -6.16
N PRO A 186 -11.66 -31.71 -6.01
CA PRO A 186 -12.11 -30.56 -5.25
C PRO A 186 -13.33 -29.89 -5.90
N ILE A 187 -14.19 -29.32 -5.06
CA ILE A 187 -15.45 -28.68 -5.46
C ILE A 187 -15.38 -27.17 -5.19
N ILE A 188 -15.51 -26.36 -6.25
CA ILE A 188 -15.70 -24.91 -6.17
C ILE A 188 -17.20 -24.65 -6.01
N LEU A 189 -17.57 -23.75 -5.10
CA LEU A 189 -18.97 -23.36 -4.92
C LEU A 189 -19.26 -22.10 -5.75
N VAL A 190 -20.35 -22.13 -6.51
CA VAL A 190 -20.75 -21.04 -7.42
C VAL A 190 -22.21 -20.70 -7.20
N ASN A 191 -22.50 -19.39 -7.14
CA ASN A 191 -23.85 -18.89 -7.05
C ASN A 191 -24.69 -19.32 -8.26
N LYS A 192 -25.86 -19.92 -8.02
CA LYS A 192 -26.79 -20.37 -9.07
C LYS A 192 -27.14 -19.26 -10.07
N ASN A 193 -27.22 -18.00 -9.62
CA ASN A 193 -27.54 -16.85 -10.46
C ASN A 193 -26.46 -16.52 -11.52
N LEU A 194 -25.25 -17.07 -11.39
CA LEU A 194 -24.21 -16.91 -12.41
C LEU A 194 -24.41 -17.84 -13.61
N ILE A 195 -25.22 -18.89 -13.46
CA ILE A 195 -25.45 -19.89 -14.49
C ILE A 195 -26.70 -19.50 -15.27
N LYS A 196 -26.51 -19.08 -16.52
CA LYS A 196 -27.59 -18.61 -17.39
C LYS A 196 -28.19 -19.72 -18.25
N LYS A 197 -27.45 -20.79 -18.51
CA LYS A 197 -27.91 -21.94 -19.30
C LYS A 197 -28.05 -23.20 -18.46
N ALA A 198 -28.92 -24.10 -18.92
CA ALA A 198 -29.05 -25.43 -18.34
C ALA A 198 -27.71 -26.18 -18.40
N VAL A 199 -27.26 -26.63 -17.23
CA VAL A 199 -26.07 -27.45 -17.03
C VAL A 199 -26.50 -28.86 -16.65
N ASN A 200 -25.78 -29.88 -17.11
CA ASN A 200 -26.05 -31.25 -16.71
C ASN A 200 -25.48 -31.47 -15.31
N THR A 201 -26.36 -31.54 -14.31
CA THR A 201 -25.99 -31.69 -12.90
C THR A 201 -26.15 -33.13 -12.41
N PHE A 202 -25.42 -33.46 -11.35
CA PHE A 202 -25.55 -34.67 -10.56
C PHE A 202 -25.34 -34.33 -9.08
N PHE A 203 -25.70 -35.24 -8.18
CA PHE A 203 -25.57 -34.99 -6.74
C PHE A 203 -24.31 -35.66 -6.18
N VAL A 204 -23.59 -34.91 -5.35
CA VAL A 204 -22.46 -35.40 -4.55
C VAL A 204 -22.82 -35.26 -3.07
N PRO A 205 -22.73 -36.34 -2.27
CA PRO A 205 -22.95 -36.23 -0.84
C PRO A 205 -21.83 -35.42 -0.19
N TYR A 206 -22.18 -34.60 0.79
CA TYR A 206 -21.22 -33.84 1.59
C TYR A 206 -21.62 -33.86 3.06
N ASP A 207 -20.60 -33.79 3.91
CA ASP A 207 -20.75 -33.81 5.36
C ASP A 207 -20.45 -32.44 5.93
N VAL A 208 -21.36 -31.94 6.76
CA VAL A 208 -21.18 -30.79 7.64
C VAL A 208 -21.25 -31.32 9.06
N LEU A 209 -20.60 -30.65 10.02
CA LEU A 209 -20.44 -31.08 11.42
C LEU A 209 -21.61 -31.90 11.99
N ASN A 210 -22.85 -31.43 11.80
CA ASN A 210 -24.05 -32.10 12.33
C ASN A 210 -25.08 -32.49 11.24
N ASN A 211 -24.76 -32.40 9.96
CA ASN A 211 -25.71 -32.65 8.87
C ASN A 211 -25.04 -33.32 7.67
N HIS A 212 -25.71 -34.33 7.12
CA HIS A 212 -25.37 -34.91 5.82
C HIS A 212 -26.29 -34.29 4.76
N GLY A 213 -25.70 -33.83 3.65
CA GLY A 213 -26.43 -33.18 2.57
C GLY A 213 -26.04 -33.73 1.21
N MET A 214 -26.82 -33.34 0.20
CA MET A 214 -26.50 -33.58 -1.21
C MET A 214 -26.25 -32.24 -1.88
N LEU A 215 -25.08 -32.10 -2.50
CA LEU A 215 -24.69 -30.92 -3.25
C LEU A 215 -24.95 -31.18 -4.73
N GLU A 216 -25.74 -30.32 -5.36
CA GLU A 216 -25.91 -30.33 -6.79
C GLU A 216 -24.62 -29.81 -7.44
N VAL A 217 -23.97 -30.63 -8.26
CA VAL A 217 -22.70 -30.31 -8.91
C VAL A 217 -22.77 -30.55 -10.41
N PHE A 218 -21.91 -29.87 -11.17
CA PHE A 218 -21.63 -30.21 -12.57
C PHE A 218 -20.13 -30.23 -12.84
N LYS A 219 -19.76 -30.88 -13.95
CA LYS A 219 -18.37 -30.94 -14.40
C LYS A 219 -18.11 -29.86 -15.46
N PRO A 220 -17.25 -28.86 -15.20
CA PRO A 220 -16.80 -27.90 -16.20
C PRO A 220 -15.84 -28.53 -17.21
N ASP A 221 -15.64 -27.88 -18.36
CA ASP A 221 -14.62 -28.27 -19.34
C ASP A 221 -13.21 -27.87 -18.87
N LYS A 222 -13.11 -26.67 -18.29
CA LYS A 222 -11.92 -26.15 -17.62
C LYS A 222 -12.29 -25.00 -16.69
N VAL A 223 -11.51 -24.84 -15.63
CA VAL A 223 -11.54 -23.66 -14.78
C VAL A 223 -10.16 -23.01 -14.83
N ILE A 224 -10.11 -21.69 -14.94
CA ILE A 224 -8.86 -20.92 -14.88
C ILE A 224 -8.91 -20.06 -13.63
N VAL A 225 -7.91 -20.23 -12.75
CA VAL A 225 -7.76 -19.42 -11.53
C VAL A 225 -6.40 -18.72 -11.63
N ASN A 226 -6.39 -17.38 -11.68
CA ASN A 226 -5.18 -16.57 -11.89
C ASN A 226 -4.26 -17.12 -13.01
N ASN A 227 -4.82 -17.34 -14.20
CA ASN A 227 -4.13 -17.89 -15.39
C ASN A 227 -3.61 -19.34 -15.28
N LYS A 228 -3.87 -20.08 -14.20
CA LYS A 228 -3.61 -21.52 -14.12
C LYS A 228 -4.85 -22.31 -14.53
N ILE A 229 -4.70 -23.22 -15.49
CA ILE A 229 -5.78 -24.08 -15.98
C ILE A 229 -5.89 -25.30 -15.06
N ASN A 230 -7.08 -25.52 -14.49
CA ASN A 230 -7.41 -26.71 -13.74
C ASN A 230 -8.60 -27.45 -14.39
N LYS A 231 -8.41 -28.74 -14.71
CA LYS A 231 -9.42 -29.60 -15.35
C LYS A 231 -9.99 -30.67 -14.41
N LYS A 232 -9.45 -30.80 -13.20
CA LYS A 232 -9.83 -31.82 -12.22
C LYS A 232 -10.65 -31.22 -11.08
N VAL A 233 -11.65 -30.41 -11.44
CA VAL A 233 -12.47 -29.66 -10.48
C VAL A 233 -13.94 -29.88 -10.82
N LEU A 234 -14.79 -29.89 -9.80
CA LEU A 234 -16.25 -29.87 -9.94
C LEU A 234 -16.80 -28.53 -9.46
N ILE A 235 -17.98 -28.16 -9.94
CA ILE A 235 -18.65 -26.93 -9.54
C ILE A 235 -19.95 -27.27 -8.83
N GLY A 236 -20.04 -26.90 -7.56
CA GLY A 236 -21.24 -27.02 -6.73
C GLY A 236 -22.10 -25.78 -6.79
N LEU A 237 -23.41 -25.99 -6.91
CA LEU A 237 -24.42 -24.95 -7.08
C LEU A 237 -25.09 -24.62 -5.76
N VAL A 238 -24.85 -23.43 -5.25
CA VAL A 238 -25.36 -22.97 -3.94
C VAL A 238 -25.65 -21.47 -3.98
N ASP A 239 -26.60 -20.99 -3.18
CA ASP A 239 -26.95 -19.56 -3.14
C ASP A 239 -25.98 -18.76 -2.25
N VAL A 240 -24.70 -18.76 -2.63
CA VAL A 240 -23.63 -18.10 -1.89
C VAL A 240 -23.50 -16.63 -2.30
N ASN A 241 -23.52 -15.73 -1.33
CA ASN A 241 -23.16 -14.33 -1.51
C ASN A 241 -22.38 -13.83 -0.29
N LEU A 242 -21.05 -13.96 -0.32
CA LEU A 242 -20.17 -13.51 0.75
C LEU A 242 -19.61 -12.13 0.38
N ASN A 243 -20.15 -11.06 0.98
CA ASN A 243 -19.70 -9.68 0.73
C ASN A 243 -19.65 -9.29 -0.76
N GLY A 244 -20.59 -9.79 -1.57
CA GLY A 244 -20.64 -9.55 -3.02
C GLY A 244 -19.88 -10.59 -3.85
N VAL A 245 -19.14 -11.50 -3.23
CA VAL A 245 -18.47 -12.63 -3.91
C VAL A 245 -19.46 -13.77 -4.11
N LYS A 246 -19.50 -14.26 -5.35
CA LYS A 246 -20.41 -15.32 -5.80
C LYS A 246 -19.72 -16.65 -6.09
N ILE A 247 -18.39 -16.72 -5.95
CA ILE A 247 -17.59 -17.93 -6.15
C ILE A 247 -16.73 -18.17 -4.92
N ILE A 248 -16.81 -19.35 -4.30
CA ILE A 248 -15.91 -19.80 -3.23
C ILE A 248 -15.00 -20.89 -3.78
N LEU A 249 -13.70 -20.61 -3.79
CA LEU A 249 -12.66 -21.54 -4.20
C LEU A 249 -12.34 -22.52 -3.08
N ASN A 250 -11.99 -23.74 -3.48
CA ASN A 250 -11.44 -24.77 -2.63
C ASN A 250 -9.90 -24.66 -2.58
N THR A 251 -9.29 -24.96 -1.44
CA THR A 251 -7.84 -24.82 -1.24
C THR A 251 -6.98 -25.69 -2.15
N GLU A 252 -7.50 -26.81 -2.65
CA GLU A 252 -6.76 -27.73 -3.54
C GLU A 252 -6.78 -27.30 -5.02
N VAL A 253 -7.43 -26.18 -5.35
CA VAL A 253 -7.59 -25.71 -6.74
C VAL A 253 -6.41 -24.83 -7.21
N ILE A 254 -5.66 -24.21 -6.29
CA ILE A 254 -4.61 -23.19 -6.53
C ILE A 254 -3.21 -23.80 -6.58
#